data_AF-A0A2H1VMW0-F1
#
_entry.id   AF-A0A2H1VMW0-F1
#
_cell.length_a   1.000
_cell.length_b   1.000
_cell.length_c   1.000
_cell.angle_alpha   90.00
_cell.angle_beta   90.00
_cell.angle_gamma   90.00
#
_symmetry.space_group_name_H-M   'P 1'
#
loop_
_entity.id
_entity.type
_entity.pdbx_description
1 polymer ?
#
loop_
_entity_poly.entity_id
_entity_poly.type
_entity_poly.pdbx_seq_one_letter_code
_entity_poly.pdbx_strand_id
1 'polypeptide(L)'
;MPHTTHSKSFKTPQTHTTEKINRWRSKELHGRHLHDLEQPHIDIDASNKWLKLGSLFPETEGFMIAIQDQNDKCRKCHRAAETIQHITSACPNLAQTDYTLRHNQVARIIHQKLAIKCNLLPPKVEPYYQYSPKPVLENQSHKIYYDRAILTDKTIHYNRPDITMIDKQKKHTYIIDIAVPNTHNLQKTITEKIHKYTDLKEEIIRIWKMEKVSGPIKI
;
A
#
# COMPACT_ATOMS: atom_id res chain seq x y z
N MET A 1 -39.88 -20.27 49.18
CA MET A 1 -39.49 -20.15 47.76
C MET A 1 -38.27 -19.26 47.68
N PRO A 2 -37.11 -19.75 47.20
CA PRO A 2 -35.92 -18.90 47.08
C PRO A 2 -35.99 -18.11 45.77
N HIS A 3 -35.86 -16.78 45.88
CA HIS A 3 -35.70 -15.89 44.74
C HIS A 3 -34.32 -16.10 44.12
N THR A 4 -34.27 -16.68 42.92
CA THR A 4 -33.06 -16.71 42.09
C THR A 4 -32.82 -15.33 41.51
N THR A 5 -31.90 -14.57 42.11
CA THR A 5 -31.39 -13.34 41.53
C THR A 5 -30.48 -13.68 40.35
N HIS A 6 -31.00 -13.54 39.12
CA HIS A 6 -30.15 -13.55 37.93
C HIS A 6 -29.29 -12.28 37.92
N SER A 7 -28.07 -12.38 38.45
CA SER A 7 -27.04 -11.38 38.24
C SER A 7 -26.64 -11.38 36.77
N LYS A 8 -27.15 -10.43 35.99
CA LYS A 8 -26.58 -10.12 34.67
C LYS A 8 -25.18 -9.58 34.91
N SER A 9 -24.18 -10.45 34.72
CA SER A 9 -22.77 -10.07 34.64
C SER A 9 -22.61 -9.05 33.51
N PHE A 10 -22.47 -7.77 33.88
CA PHE A 10 -22.08 -6.72 32.93
C PHE A 10 -20.59 -6.92 32.63
N LYS A 11 -20.31 -7.47 31.45
CA LYS A 11 -18.94 -7.56 30.94
C LYS A 11 -18.40 -6.15 30.75
N THR A 12 -17.23 -5.88 31.32
CA THR A 12 -16.52 -4.61 31.15
C THR A 12 -16.28 -4.32 29.65
N PRO A 13 -16.21 -3.05 29.22
CA PRO A 13 -16.07 -2.70 27.79
C PRO A 13 -14.87 -3.39 27.12
N GLN A 14 -13.78 -3.58 27.87
CA GLN A 14 -12.57 -4.28 27.41
C GLN A 14 -12.79 -5.79 27.22
N THR A 15 -13.45 -6.47 28.17
CA THR A 15 -13.73 -7.91 28.04
C THR A 15 -14.70 -8.20 26.90
N HIS A 16 -15.71 -7.35 26.72
CA HIS A 16 -16.66 -7.44 25.61
C HIS A 16 -16.00 -7.21 24.23
N THR A 17 -14.98 -6.35 24.16
CA THR A 17 -14.24 -6.09 22.92
C THR A 17 -13.35 -7.27 22.54
N THR A 18 -12.66 -7.88 23.52
CA THR A 18 -11.81 -9.05 23.30
C THR A 18 -12.62 -10.27 22.85
N GLU A 19 -13.80 -10.51 23.44
CA GLU A 19 -14.69 -11.60 23.01
C GLU A 19 -15.19 -11.42 21.57
N LYS A 20 -15.52 -10.18 21.18
CA LYS A 20 -15.93 -9.87 19.81
C LYS A 20 -14.79 -10.12 18.82
N ILE A 21 -13.56 -9.72 19.16
CA ILE A 21 -12.38 -9.96 18.32
C ILE A 21 -12.12 -11.46 18.17
N ASN A 22 -12.18 -12.23 19.26
CA ASN A 22 -11.97 -13.68 19.20
C ASN A 22 -13.03 -14.38 18.36
N ARG A 23 -14.30 -14.00 18.52
CA ARG A 23 -15.40 -14.50 17.68
C ARG A 23 -15.25 -14.10 16.21
N TRP A 24 -14.65 -12.95 15.93
CA TRP A 24 -14.38 -12.53 14.56
C TRP A 24 -13.21 -13.33 13.96
N ARG A 25 -12.11 -13.49 14.73
CA ARG A 25 -10.94 -14.29 14.34
C ARG A 25 -11.31 -15.73 14.01
N SER A 26 -12.27 -16.32 14.73
CA SER A 26 -12.71 -17.70 14.49
C SER A 26 -13.56 -17.89 13.22
N LYS A 27 -13.92 -16.83 12.50
CA LYS A 27 -14.68 -16.95 11.24
C LYS A 27 -13.72 -17.29 10.09
N GLU A 28 -14.02 -18.34 9.32
CA GLU A 28 -13.14 -18.82 8.24
C GLU A 28 -12.87 -17.76 7.14
N LEU A 29 -13.90 -17.01 6.75
CA LEU A 29 -13.78 -15.94 5.75
C LEU A 29 -13.38 -14.61 6.39
N HIS A 30 -14.19 -14.13 7.34
CA HIS A 30 -13.98 -12.79 7.90
C HIS A 30 -12.79 -12.69 8.86
N GLY A 31 -12.38 -13.79 9.51
CA GLY A 31 -11.20 -13.84 10.37
C GLY A 31 -9.89 -13.74 9.58
N ARG A 32 -9.92 -13.96 8.25
CA ARG A 32 -8.75 -13.83 7.37
C ARG A 32 -8.14 -12.45 7.42
N HIS A 33 -8.93 -11.38 7.55
CA HIS A 33 -8.39 -10.02 7.66
C HIS A 33 -7.53 -9.82 8.92
N LEU A 34 -7.95 -10.37 10.07
CA LEU A 34 -7.15 -10.32 11.29
C LEU A 34 -5.85 -11.11 11.15
N HIS A 35 -5.92 -12.30 10.53
CA HIS A 35 -4.74 -13.10 10.25
C HIS A 35 -3.78 -12.40 9.28
N ASP A 36 -4.33 -11.75 8.25
CA ASP A 36 -3.58 -10.96 7.30
C ASP A 36 -2.86 -9.81 8.01
N LEU A 37 -3.51 -9.09 8.93
CA LEU A 37 -2.87 -8.01 9.70
C LEU A 37 -1.72 -8.47 10.60
N GLU A 38 -1.71 -9.73 11.03
CA GLU A 38 -0.66 -10.30 11.87
C GLU A 38 0.59 -10.72 11.08
N GLN A 39 0.59 -10.66 9.75
CA GLN A 39 1.75 -11.06 8.97
C GLN A 39 2.93 -10.08 9.15
N PRO A 40 4.18 -10.58 9.01
CA PRO A 40 5.37 -9.73 9.05
C PRO A 40 5.29 -8.57 8.07
N HIS A 41 5.87 -7.43 8.41
CA HIS A 41 5.94 -6.25 7.53
C HIS A 41 4.63 -5.51 7.25
N ILE A 42 3.51 -5.91 7.86
CA ILE A 42 2.27 -5.15 7.80
C ILE A 42 2.21 -4.14 8.94
N ASP A 43 1.94 -2.89 8.58
CA ASP A 43 1.64 -1.84 9.53
C ASP A 43 0.13 -1.87 9.80
N ILE A 44 -0.26 -2.40 10.96
CA ILE A 44 -1.66 -2.57 11.36
C ILE A 44 -2.37 -1.21 11.44
N ASP A 45 -1.70 -0.19 11.96
CA ASP A 45 -2.28 1.14 12.12
C ASP A 45 -2.48 1.84 10.78
N ALA A 46 -1.50 1.76 9.88
CA ALA A 46 -1.61 2.30 8.53
C ALA A 46 -2.67 1.56 7.71
N SER A 47 -2.70 0.22 7.77
CA SER A 47 -3.63 -0.63 7.02
C SER A 47 -5.09 -0.38 7.41
N ASN A 48 -5.35 0.01 8.66
CA ASN A 48 -6.69 0.29 9.17
C ASN A 48 -7.01 1.79 9.22
N LYS A 49 -6.12 2.65 8.74
CA LYS A 49 -6.30 4.11 8.83
C LYS A 49 -7.51 4.59 8.03
N TRP A 50 -7.84 3.90 6.94
CA TRP A 50 -9.01 4.21 6.12
C TRP A 50 -10.34 4.00 6.87
N LEU A 51 -10.39 3.09 7.86
CA LEU A 51 -11.57 2.92 8.73
C LEU A 51 -11.79 4.12 9.66
N LYS A 52 -10.73 4.88 9.96
CA LYS A 52 -10.78 6.05 10.85
C LYS A 52 -10.89 7.38 10.10
N LEU A 53 -10.35 7.42 8.87
CA LEU A 53 -10.28 8.63 8.04
C LEU A 53 -11.27 8.61 6.87
N GLY A 54 -11.99 7.50 6.68
CA GLY A 54 -12.96 7.34 5.61
C GLY A 54 -14.06 8.38 5.67
N SER A 55 -14.48 8.85 4.51
CA SER A 55 -15.64 9.74 4.35
C SER A 55 -16.95 8.96 4.17
N LEU A 56 -16.91 7.63 4.24
CA LEU A 56 -18.09 6.78 4.18
C LEU A 56 -18.66 6.57 5.58
N PHE A 57 -19.98 6.60 5.68
CA PHE A 57 -20.66 6.23 6.91
C PHE A 57 -20.47 4.73 7.18
N PRO A 58 -20.29 4.31 8.45
CA PRO A 58 -20.09 2.91 8.81
C PRO A 58 -21.14 1.95 8.24
N GLU A 59 -22.39 2.42 8.12
CA GLU A 59 -23.50 1.67 7.53
C GLU A 59 -23.27 1.41 6.05
N THR A 60 -22.82 2.42 5.30
CA THR A 60 -22.52 2.31 3.86
C THR A 60 -21.36 1.34 3.63
N GLU A 61 -20.32 1.44 4.46
CA GLU A 61 -19.20 0.52 4.41
C GLU A 61 -19.64 -0.92 4.71
N GLY A 62 -20.46 -1.11 5.75
CA GLY A 62 -21.04 -2.41 6.08
C GLY A 62 -21.87 -3.02 4.94
N PHE A 63 -22.65 -2.21 4.23
CA PHE A 63 -23.39 -2.66 3.05
C PHE A 63 -22.45 -3.04 1.90
N MET A 64 -21.44 -2.23 1.61
CA MET A 64 -20.46 -2.53 0.55
C MET A 64 -19.72 -3.85 0.84
N ILE A 65 -19.35 -4.09 2.10
CA ILE A 65 -18.71 -5.35 2.53
C ILE A 65 -19.67 -6.54 2.40
N ALA A 66 -20.93 -6.38 2.79
CA ALA A 66 -21.92 -7.47 2.68
C ALA A 66 -22.20 -7.88 1.23
N ILE A 67 -22.23 -6.91 0.29
CA ILE A 67 -22.40 -7.19 -1.15
C ILE A 67 -21.20 -7.98 -1.71
N GLN A 68 -20.00 -7.78 -1.16
CA GLN A 68 -18.77 -8.46 -1.61
C GLN A 68 -18.72 -9.95 -1.24
N ASP A 69 -19.59 -10.42 -0.35
CA ASP A 69 -19.62 -11.81 0.12
C ASP A 69 -20.48 -12.73 -0.79
N GLN A 70 -20.94 -12.21 -1.94
CA GLN A 70 -21.67 -13.00 -2.93
C GLN A 70 -20.71 -13.92 -3.70
N ASN A 71 -21.01 -15.22 -3.67
CA ASN A 71 -20.14 -16.28 -4.17
C ASN A 71 -20.44 -16.69 -5.63
N ASP A 72 -20.84 -15.72 -6.46
CA ASP A 72 -21.17 -15.97 -7.87
C ASP A 72 -19.92 -16.12 -8.73
N LYS A 73 -20.05 -16.72 -9.91
CA LYS A 73 -18.94 -16.75 -10.89
C LYS A 73 -18.67 -15.34 -11.42
N CYS A 74 -17.39 -15.03 -11.61
CA CYS A 74 -16.94 -13.78 -12.23
C CYS A 74 -17.68 -13.50 -13.53
N ARG A 75 -18.38 -12.36 -13.60
CA ARG A 75 -19.15 -11.89 -14.75
C ARG A 75 -18.29 -11.52 -15.95
N LYS A 76 -16.98 -11.38 -15.76
CA LYS A 76 -16.03 -11.02 -16.84
C LYS A 76 -15.31 -12.21 -17.44
N CYS A 77 -14.85 -13.17 -16.62
CA CYS A 77 -14.08 -14.32 -17.11
C CYS A 77 -14.83 -15.65 -17.01
N HIS A 78 -15.88 -15.72 -16.17
CA HIS A 78 -16.69 -16.92 -15.90
C HIS A 78 -15.92 -18.15 -15.40
N ARG A 79 -14.65 -17.99 -14.96
CA ARG A 79 -13.76 -19.10 -14.56
C ARG A 79 -13.64 -19.32 -13.06
N ALA A 80 -13.72 -18.26 -12.25
CA ALA A 80 -13.56 -18.32 -10.79
C ALA A 80 -14.67 -17.53 -10.10
N ALA A 81 -14.80 -17.69 -8.78
CA ALA A 81 -15.71 -16.88 -7.97
C ALA A 81 -15.38 -15.38 -8.09
N GLU A 82 -16.40 -14.53 -8.11
CA GLU A 82 -16.32 -13.08 -8.24
C GLU A 82 -15.97 -12.43 -6.90
N THR A 83 -14.79 -12.74 -6.39
CA THR A 83 -14.28 -12.07 -5.19
C THR A 83 -13.58 -10.75 -5.57
N ILE A 84 -13.45 -9.82 -4.62
CA ILE A 84 -12.64 -8.60 -4.81
C ILE A 84 -11.23 -8.97 -5.25
N GLN A 85 -10.65 -9.98 -4.60
CA GLN A 85 -9.33 -10.48 -4.92
C GLN A 85 -9.28 -10.99 -6.36
N HIS A 86 -10.31 -11.70 -6.82
CA HIS A 86 -10.38 -12.13 -8.21
C HIS A 86 -10.49 -10.93 -9.16
N ILE A 87 -11.44 -10.03 -8.95
CA ILE A 87 -11.66 -8.86 -9.82
C ILE A 87 -10.42 -7.97 -9.92
N THR A 88 -9.80 -7.67 -8.79
CA THR A 88 -8.70 -6.69 -8.74
C THR A 88 -7.39 -7.22 -9.29
N SER A 89 -7.13 -8.53 -9.20
CA SER A 89 -5.78 -9.04 -9.43
C SER A 89 -5.66 -10.44 -10.03
N ALA A 90 -6.74 -11.21 -10.18
CA ALA A 90 -6.67 -12.57 -10.76
C ALA A 90 -7.54 -12.76 -12.01
N CYS A 91 -8.50 -11.89 -12.28
CA CYS A 91 -9.35 -11.96 -13.46
C CYS A 91 -8.49 -11.66 -14.69
N PRO A 92 -8.30 -12.60 -15.63
CA PRO A 92 -7.41 -12.40 -16.76
C PRO A 92 -7.84 -11.23 -17.67
N ASN A 93 -9.13 -10.88 -17.64
CA ASN A 93 -9.71 -9.81 -18.45
C ASN A 93 -9.58 -8.42 -17.80
N LEU A 94 -9.27 -8.33 -16.50
CA LEU A 94 -9.22 -7.07 -15.74
C LEU A 94 -7.86 -6.81 -15.09
N ALA A 95 -7.22 -7.86 -14.60
CA ALA A 95 -6.10 -7.77 -13.69
C ALA A 95 -4.95 -6.93 -14.26
N GLN A 96 -4.57 -7.12 -15.52
CA GLN A 96 -3.39 -6.46 -16.07
C GLN A 96 -3.58 -4.94 -16.21
N THR A 97 -4.71 -4.50 -16.75
CA THR A 97 -5.03 -3.08 -16.94
C THR A 97 -5.29 -2.39 -15.61
N ASP A 98 -6.11 -3.01 -14.74
CA ASP A 98 -6.52 -2.40 -13.48
C ASP A 98 -5.38 -2.39 -12.45
N TYR A 99 -4.50 -3.39 -12.48
CA TYR A 99 -3.27 -3.38 -11.68
C TYR A 99 -2.37 -2.21 -12.06
N THR A 100 -2.13 -2.02 -13.37
CA THR A 100 -1.28 -0.94 -13.87
C THR A 100 -1.87 0.43 -13.55
N LEU A 101 -3.19 0.59 -13.69
CA LEU A 101 -3.88 1.83 -13.34
C LEU A 101 -3.74 2.16 -11.85
N ARG A 102 -4.00 1.19 -10.96
CA ARG A 102 -3.87 1.39 -9.51
C ARG A 102 -2.45 1.73 -9.10
N HIS A 103 -1.48 0.99 -9.63
CA HIS A 103 -0.05 1.25 -9.43
C HIS A 103 0.31 2.70 -9.79
N ASN A 104 -0.09 3.13 -10.99
CA ASN A 104 0.22 4.48 -11.47
C ASN A 104 -0.50 5.56 -10.66
N GLN A 105 -1.74 5.32 -10.22
CA GLN A 105 -2.47 6.25 -9.35
C GLN A 105 -1.77 6.43 -8.01
N VAL A 106 -1.35 5.34 -7.37
CA VAL A 106 -0.59 5.38 -6.11
C VAL A 106 0.72 6.15 -6.30
N ALA A 107 1.45 5.88 -7.39
CA ALA A 107 2.69 6.58 -7.73
C ALA A 107 2.49 8.09 -7.92
N ARG A 108 1.42 8.49 -8.61
CA ARG A 108 1.06 9.91 -8.80
C ARG A 108 0.79 10.61 -7.47
N ILE A 109 0.03 9.97 -6.58
CA ILE A 109 -0.30 10.53 -5.27
C ILE A 109 0.96 10.70 -4.41
N ILE A 110 1.81 9.68 -4.35
CA ILE A 110 3.08 9.72 -3.59
C ILE A 110 3.99 10.80 -4.15
N HIS A 111 4.17 10.84 -5.47
CA HIS A 111 4.99 11.84 -6.14
C HIS A 111 4.51 13.25 -5.83
N GLN A 112 3.20 13.51 -5.92
CA GLN A 112 2.61 14.81 -5.60
C GLN A 112 2.92 15.23 -4.15
N LYS A 113 2.71 14.32 -3.19
CA LYS A 113 2.93 14.59 -1.76
C LYS A 113 4.40 14.84 -1.44
N LEU A 114 5.32 14.07 -2.04
CA LEU A 114 6.75 14.27 -1.88
C LEU A 114 7.19 15.60 -2.49
N ALA A 115 6.72 15.93 -3.69
CA ALA A 115 7.05 17.18 -4.35
C ALA A 115 6.61 18.41 -3.55
N ILE A 116 5.42 18.36 -2.93
CA ILE A 116 4.96 19.41 -2.02
C ILE A 116 5.84 19.48 -0.76
N LYS A 117 6.11 18.33 -0.12
CA LYS A 117 6.91 18.25 1.10
C LYS A 117 8.35 18.77 0.91
N CYS A 118 8.92 18.56 -0.27
CA CYS A 118 10.26 19.01 -0.64
C CYS A 118 10.30 20.44 -1.19
N ASN A 119 9.19 21.18 -1.15
CA ASN A 119 9.06 22.52 -1.72
C ASN A 119 9.43 22.59 -3.21
N LEU A 120 9.12 21.52 -3.97
CA LEU A 120 9.26 21.46 -5.43
C LEU A 120 7.97 21.86 -6.14
N LEU A 121 6.85 21.76 -5.42
CA LEU A 121 5.53 22.21 -5.85
C LEU A 121 4.86 23.01 -4.71
N PRO A 122 4.00 23.98 -5.04
CA PRO A 122 3.26 24.73 -4.02
C PRO A 122 2.26 23.82 -3.27
N PRO A 123 1.86 24.15 -2.02
CA PRO A 123 0.98 23.30 -1.22
C PRO A 123 -0.43 23.09 -1.80
N LYS A 124 -0.93 24.03 -2.61
CA LYS A 124 -2.27 24.02 -3.22
C LYS A 124 -2.25 23.61 -4.70
N VAL A 125 -1.48 22.60 -5.06
CA VAL A 125 -1.57 22.00 -6.41
C VAL A 125 -2.94 21.33 -6.59
N GLU A 126 -3.36 21.21 -7.84
CA GLU A 126 -4.59 20.55 -8.30
C GLU A 126 -4.90 19.22 -7.58
N PRO A 127 -6.18 18.82 -7.53
CA PRO A 127 -6.57 17.53 -6.96
C PRO A 127 -5.78 16.37 -7.57
N TYR A 128 -5.52 15.32 -6.78
CA TYR A 128 -4.65 14.20 -7.19
C TYR A 128 -5.06 13.53 -8.51
N TYR A 129 -6.35 13.57 -8.86
CA TYR A 129 -6.87 12.98 -10.09
C TYR A 129 -6.52 13.79 -11.36
N GLN A 130 -6.28 15.10 -11.23
CA GLN A 130 -5.80 15.97 -12.31
C GLN A 130 -4.27 16.01 -12.40
N TYR A 131 -3.58 15.68 -11.31
CA TYR A 131 -2.14 15.81 -11.20
C TYR A 131 -1.34 14.91 -12.15
N SER A 132 -0.48 15.51 -12.99
CA SER A 132 0.46 14.77 -13.83
C SER A 132 1.91 14.92 -13.34
N PRO A 133 2.60 13.82 -12.97
CA PRO A 133 3.96 13.87 -12.44
C PRO A 133 4.96 14.25 -13.54
N LYS A 134 5.84 15.22 -13.24
CA LYS A 134 6.95 15.56 -14.14
C LYS A 134 8.08 14.54 -13.95
N PRO A 135 8.77 14.12 -15.03
CA PRO A 135 9.87 13.14 -14.94
C PRO A 135 11.02 13.58 -14.02
N VAL A 136 11.22 14.89 -13.88
CA VAL A 136 12.21 15.48 -12.97
C VAL A 136 11.62 16.71 -12.31
N LEU A 137 11.79 16.79 -10.99
CA LEU A 137 11.62 18.01 -10.21
C LEU A 137 12.91 18.26 -9.43
N GLU A 138 13.42 19.49 -9.42
CA GLU A 138 14.68 19.82 -8.76
C GLU A 138 14.68 21.24 -8.21
N ASN A 139 15.22 21.40 -7.00
CA ASN A 139 15.57 22.69 -6.41
C ASN A 139 16.97 22.58 -5.77
N GLN A 140 17.38 23.56 -4.96
CA GLN A 140 18.70 23.56 -4.33
C GLN A 140 18.88 22.44 -3.29
N SER A 141 17.82 21.98 -2.63
CA SER A 141 17.89 21.02 -1.53
C SER A 141 17.47 19.60 -1.92
N HIS A 142 16.58 19.45 -2.91
CA HIS A 142 15.97 18.18 -3.28
C HIS A 142 15.91 17.97 -4.79
N LYS A 143 15.90 16.71 -5.19
CA LYS A 143 15.62 16.27 -6.55
C LYS A 143 14.73 15.02 -6.54
N ILE A 144 13.71 14.98 -7.37
CA ILE A 144 12.82 13.82 -7.54
C ILE A 144 12.87 13.39 -9.00
N TYR A 145 13.15 12.11 -9.22
CA TYR A 145 12.93 11.42 -10.48
C TYR A 145 11.64 10.63 -10.41
N TYR A 146 10.84 10.69 -11.48
CA TYR A 146 9.64 9.88 -11.67
C TYR A 146 9.79 9.02 -12.92
N ASP A 147 9.61 7.71 -12.76
CA ASP A 147 9.67 6.71 -13.84
C ASP A 147 10.86 6.91 -14.78
N ARG A 148 12.05 7.12 -14.21
CA ARG A 148 13.27 7.44 -14.95
C ARG A 148 14.40 6.49 -14.58
N ALA A 149 15.04 5.94 -15.61
CA ALA A 149 16.21 5.10 -15.44
C ALA A 149 17.40 5.90 -14.89
N ILE A 150 18.08 5.34 -13.91
CA ILE A 150 19.32 5.84 -13.35
C ILE A 150 20.46 5.26 -14.20
N LEU A 151 21.21 6.16 -14.83
CA LEU A 151 22.33 5.78 -15.69
C LEU A 151 23.57 5.52 -14.83
N THR A 152 24.16 4.36 -15.04
CA THR A 152 25.36 3.86 -14.36
C THR A 152 26.38 3.41 -15.41
N ASP A 153 27.67 3.47 -15.08
CA ASP A 153 28.78 2.96 -15.90
C ASP A 153 28.84 1.43 -15.89
N LYS A 154 28.27 0.78 -14.86
CA LYS A 154 28.01 -0.67 -14.85
C LYS A 154 26.63 -0.99 -15.41
N THR A 155 26.48 -2.18 -15.97
CA THR A 155 25.16 -2.69 -16.38
C THR A 155 24.38 -3.10 -15.15
N ILE A 156 23.27 -2.41 -14.89
CA ILE A 156 22.33 -2.74 -13.80
C ILE A 156 20.98 -3.10 -14.42
N HIS A 157 20.53 -4.33 -14.19
CA HIS A 157 19.29 -4.85 -14.79
C HIS A 157 18.03 -4.13 -14.30
N TYR A 158 18.02 -3.71 -13.03
CA TYR A 158 16.91 -3.02 -12.39
C TYR A 158 17.32 -1.60 -12.00
N ASN A 159 17.31 -0.68 -12.97
CA ASN A 159 17.79 0.69 -12.79
C ASN A 159 16.70 1.77 -12.91
N ARG A 160 15.43 1.39 -13.03
CA ARG A 160 14.30 2.31 -13.19
C ARG A 160 13.28 2.15 -12.06
N PRO A 161 13.52 2.77 -10.89
CA PRO A 161 12.51 2.86 -9.83
C PRO A 161 11.33 3.74 -10.25
N ASP A 162 10.17 3.52 -9.64
CA ASP A 162 9.00 4.38 -9.85
C ASP A 162 9.28 5.83 -9.43
N ILE A 163 9.90 6.00 -8.26
CA ILE A 163 10.28 7.31 -7.72
C ILE A 163 11.67 7.21 -7.08
N THR A 164 12.55 8.16 -7.39
CA THR A 164 13.81 8.35 -6.66
C THR A 164 13.87 9.77 -6.11
N MET A 165 13.92 9.91 -4.79
CA MET A 165 14.03 11.20 -4.11
C MET A 165 15.43 11.37 -3.53
N ILE A 166 16.07 12.49 -3.82
CA ILE A 166 17.42 12.83 -3.38
C ILE A 166 17.31 14.04 -2.46
N ASP A 167 17.75 13.89 -1.21
CA ASP A 167 18.06 15.00 -0.31
C ASP A 167 19.54 15.35 -0.49
N LYS A 168 19.80 16.48 -1.13
CA LYS A 168 21.15 16.95 -1.48
C LYS A 168 21.94 17.42 -0.26
N GLN A 169 21.24 17.90 0.77
CA GLN A 169 21.87 18.44 1.98
C GLN A 169 22.35 17.30 2.87
N LYS A 170 21.51 16.28 3.06
CA LYS A 170 21.85 15.07 3.84
C LYS A 170 22.59 14.01 3.04
N LYS A 171 22.79 14.23 1.73
CA LYS A 171 23.32 13.24 0.79
C LYS A 171 22.62 11.89 0.95
N HIS A 172 21.30 11.92 1.09
CA HIS A 172 20.48 10.74 1.30
C HIS A 172 19.53 10.56 0.12
N THR A 173 19.64 9.44 -0.57
CA THR A 173 18.69 9.04 -1.63
C THR A 173 17.69 8.00 -1.12
N TYR A 174 16.45 8.15 -1.54
CA TYR A 174 15.35 7.22 -1.29
C TYR A 174 14.86 6.64 -2.61
N ILE A 175 14.98 5.33 -2.75
CA ILE A 175 14.38 4.55 -3.83
C ILE A 175 12.99 4.13 -3.35
N ILE A 176 11.96 4.44 -4.14
CA ILE A 176 10.57 4.13 -3.83
C ILE A 176 10.02 3.37 -5.02
N ASP A 177 9.58 2.15 -4.75
CA ASP A 177 9.08 1.21 -5.75
C ASP A 177 7.77 0.65 -5.23
N ILE A 178 6.70 0.87 -5.99
CA ILE A 178 5.32 0.70 -5.56
C ILE A 178 4.87 -0.69 -5.96
N ALA A 179 4.12 -1.33 -5.06
CA ALA A 179 3.60 -2.65 -5.29
C ALA A 179 2.15 -2.69 -4.82
N VAL A 180 1.26 -3.29 -5.62
CA VAL A 180 -0.13 -3.52 -5.21
C VAL A 180 -0.44 -5.02 -5.18
N PRO A 181 0.34 -5.85 -4.45
CA PRO A 181 0.13 -7.29 -4.45
C PRO A 181 -1.13 -7.69 -3.69
N ASN A 182 -1.61 -8.90 -3.94
CA ASN A 182 -2.54 -9.55 -3.01
C ASN A 182 -1.83 -9.90 -1.70
N THR A 183 -2.59 -10.01 -0.61
CA THR A 183 -2.02 -10.32 0.72
C THR A 183 -1.14 -11.57 0.70
N HIS A 184 -1.58 -12.65 0.04
CA HIS A 184 -0.81 -13.89 -0.06
C HIS A 184 0.54 -13.77 -0.79
N ASN A 185 0.72 -12.74 -1.63
CA ASN A 185 1.96 -12.49 -2.37
C ASN A 185 2.82 -11.38 -1.75
N LEU A 186 2.39 -10.77 -0.64
CA LEU A 186 3.03 -9.59 -0.06
C LEU A 186 4.50 -9.86 0.29
N GLN A 187 4.77 -10.93 1.05
CA GLN A 187 6.13 -11.30 1.47
C GLN A 187 7.07 -11.50 0.27
N LYS A 188 6.63 -12.33 -0.70
CA LYS A 188 7.38 -12.61 -1.91
C LYS A 188 7.70 -11.32 -2.68
N THR A 189 6.69 -10.46 -2.85
CA THR A 189 6.84 -9.18 -3.58
C THR A 189 7.82 -8.24 -2.89
N ILE A 190 7.76 -8.13 -1.56
CA ILE A 190 8.69 -7.31 -0.77
C ILE A 190 10.12 -7.83 -0.92
N THR A 191 10.33 -9.13 -0.71
CA THR A 191 11.66 -9.74 -0.80
C THR A 191 12.24 -9.57 -2.20
N GLU A 192 11.47 -9.82 -3.26
CA GLU A 192 11.90 -9.62 -4.64
C GLU A 192 12.32 -8.17 -4.91
N LYS A 193 11.52 -7.18 -4.48
CA LYS A 193 11.84 -5.76 -4.69
C LYS A 193 13.09 -5.34 -3.92
N ILE A 194 13.27 -5.81 -2.68
CA ILE A 194 14.48 -5.51 -1.90
C ILE A 194 15.73 -6.02 -2.63
N HIS A 195 15.70 -7.27 -3.12
CA HIS A 195 16.83 -7.86 -3.83
C HIS A 195 17.11 -7.16 -5.17
N LYS A 196 16.07 -6.81 -5.94
CA LYS A 196 16.22 -6.14 -7.25
C LYS A 196 17.03 -4.86 -7.19
N TYR A 197 16.88 -4.07 -6.13
CA TYR A 197 17.50 -2.74 -6.02
C TYR A 197 18.79 -2.72 -5.19
N THR A 198 19.31 -3.87 -4.75
CA THR A 198 20.56 -3.90 -3.97
C THR A 198 21.72 -3.28 -4.76
N ASP A 199 21.97 -3.79 -5.97
CA ASP A 199 23.10 -3.32 -6.81
C ASP A 199 22.94 -1.85 -7.19
N LEU A 200 21.71 -1.41 -7.51
CA LEU A 200 21.43 -0.02 -7.84
C LEU A 200 21.75 0.93 -6.68
N LYS A 201 21.49 0.54 -5.43
CA LYS A 201 21.82 1.38 -4.26
C LYS A 201 23.31 1.60 -4.15
N GLU A 202 24.10 0.55 -4.28
CA GLU A 202 25.56 0.62 -4.19
C GLU A 202 26.13 1.53 -5.28
N GLU A 203 25.59 1.43 -6.49
CA GLU A 203 26.00 2.27 -7.61
C GLU A 203 25.59 3.74 -7.42
N ILE A 204 24.40 4.02 -6.86
CA ILE A 204 24.00 5.38 -6.50
C ILE A 204 24.94 5.98 -5.45
N ILE A 205 25.31 5.20 -4.42
CA ILE A 205 26.28 5.65 -3.40
C ILE A 205 27.58 6.08 -4.08
N ARG A 206 28.11 5.23 -4.97
CA ARG A 206 29.37 5.48 -5.68
C ARG A 206 29.30 6.68 -6.61
N ILE A 207 28.33 6.72 -7.52
CA ILE A 207 28.28 7.68 -8.62
C ILE A 207 27.84 9.06 -8.12
N TRP A 208 26.87 9.12 -7.21
CA TRP A 208 26.37 10.39 -6.67
C TRP A 208 27.03 10.80 -5.36
N LYS A 209 27.98 10.02 -4.85
CA LYS A 209 28.70 10.26 -3.58
C LYS A 209 27.74 10.48 -2.41
N MET A 210 26.71 9.63 -2.34
CA MET A 210 25.68 9.69 -1.29
C MET A 210 26.21 9.07 0.00
N GLU A 211 25.83 9.65 1.14
CA GLU A 211 26.15 9.07 2.46
C GLU A 211 25.25 7.86 2.74
N LYS A 212 24.02 7.89 2.24
CA LYS A 212 23.05 6.80 2.44
C LYS A 212 22.12 6.67 1.25
N VAL A 213 21.75 5.43 0.94
CA VAL A 213 20.63 5.12 0.05
C VAL A 213 19.67 4.17 0.77
N SER A 214 18.41 4.59 0.92
CA SER A 214 17.33 3.79 1.50
C SER A 214 16.38 3.31 0.42
N GLY A 215 15.78 2.13 0.60
CA GLY A 215 14.68 1.66 -0.24
C GLY A 215 14.72 0.16 -0.51
N PRO A 216 13.83 -0.37 -1.35
CA PRO A 216 12.56 0.26 -1.72
C PRO A 216 11.71 0.51 -0.47
N ILE A 217 11.19 1.74 -0.31
CA ILE A 217 10.30 2.07 0.81
C ILE A 217 9.00 1.30 0.64
N LYS A 218 8.54 0.65 1.72
CA LYS A 218 7.25 -0.04 1.77
C LYS A 218 6.14 1.01 1.72
N ILE A 219 5.31 0.97 0.68
CA ILE A 219 4.11 1.79 0.56
C ILE A 219 2.96 0.88 0.17
#